data_AF-H6Q8X1-F1
#
_entry.id   AF-H6Q8X1-F1
#
_cell.length_a   1.000
_cell.length_b   1.000
_cell.length_c   1.000
_cell.angle_alpha   90.00
_cell.angle_beta   90.00
_cell.angle_gamma   90.00
#
_symmetry.space_group_name_H-M   'P 1'
#
loop_
_entity.id
_entity.type
_entity.pdbx_description
1 polymer ?
#
loop_
_entity_poly.entity_id
_entity_poly.type
_entity_poly.pdbx_seq_one_letter_code
_entity_poly.pdbx_strand_id
1 'polypeptide(L)'
;MFSQVFIFKDCPPPQAVAKLRQWGIEVVALAECPGVQRVFKYRLREVIRGKIAVVVGEKELAQRLGVAYASYQEVEDFLRYLDREVSPAYMPYLQ
;
A
#
# COMPACT_ATOMS: atom_id res chain seq x y z
N MET A 1 -6.61 14.98 7.53
CA MET A 1 -6.84 13.95 6.51
C MET A 1 -5.73 12.91 6.66
N PHE A 2 -6.05 11.67 7.04
CA PHE A 2 -5.03 10.62 7.21
C PHE A 2 -4.63 10.09 5.83
N SER A 3 -3.37 10.26 5.42
CA SER A 3 -2.87 9.65 4.19
C SER A 3 -2.37 8.23 4.47
N GLN A 4 -2.57 7.31 3.52
CA GLN A 4 -2.17 5.90 3.64
C GLN A 4 -1.02 5.60 2.67
N VAL A 5 -0.06 4.78 3.08
CA VAL A 5 1.07 4.38 2.24
C VAL A 5 1.36 2.89 2.35
N PHE A 6 1.49 2.24 1.19
CA PHE A 6 1.94 0.85 1.07
C PHE A 6 3.39 0.85 0.58
N ILE A 7 4.27 0.23 1.36
CA ILE A 7 5.71 0.14 1.11
C ILE A 7 6.02 -1.31 0.74
N PHE A 8 6.23 -1.57 -0.54
CA PHE A 8 6.55 -2.90 -1.03
C PHE A 8 8.05 -3.19 -0.93
N LYS A 9 8.40 -4.40 -0.48
CA LYS A 9 9.78 -4.87 -0.50
C LYS A 9 10.32 -4.94 -1.94
N ASP A 10 9.57 -5.60 -2.82
CA ASP A 10 9.90 -5.84 -4.22
C ASP A 10 8.88 -5.17 -5.14
N CYS A 11 8.90 -5.48 -6.44
CA CYS A 11 7.97 -4.86 -7.37
C CYS A 11 6.54 -5.39 -7.19
N PRO A 12 5.58 -4.50 -6.84
CA PRO A 12 4.18 -4.90 -6.80
C PRO A 12 3.67 -5.20 -8.22
N PRO A 13 2.67 -6.09 -8.35
CA PRO A 13 1.97 -6.28 -9.61
C PRO A 13 1.37 -4.94 -10.11
N PRO A 14 1.47 -4.58 -11.40
CA PRO A 14 0.97 -3.30 -11.92
C PRO A 14 -0.51 -3.05 -11.61
N GLN A 15 -1.34 -4.10 -11.66
CA GLN A 15 -2.75 -4.05 -11.32
C GLN A 15 -3.00 -3.68 -9.85
N ALA A 16 -2.13 -4.11 -8.94
CA ALA A 16 -2.24 -3.78 -7.52
C ALA A 16 -1.91 -2.29 -7.29
N VAL A 17 -0.88 -1.79 -7.96
CA VAL A 17 -0.50 -0.37 -7.92
C VAL A 17 -1.64 0.51 -8.43
N ALA A 18 -2.23 0.16 -9.57
CA ALA A 18 -3.32 0.92 -10.17
C ALA A 18 -4.53 1.01 -9.23
N LYS A 19 -4.94 -0.13 -8.64
CA LYS A 19 -6.06 -0.16 -7.69
C LYS A 19 -5.78 0.65 -6.43
N LEU A 20 -4.64 0.45 -5.77
CA LEU A 20 -4.28 1.21 -4.57
C LEU A 20 -4.32 2.73 -4.84
N ARG A 21 -3.79 3.17 -5.99
CA ARG A 21 -3.84 4.58 -6.40
C ARG A 21 -5.26 5.09 -6.69
N GLN A 22 -6.13 4.26 -7.27
CA GLN A 22 -7.54 4.60 -7.46
C GLN A 22 -8.26 4.89 -6.13
N TRP A 23 -7.83 4.21 -5.06
CA TRP A 23 -8.29 4.44 -3.69
C TRP A 23 -7.56 5.59 -2.97
N GLY A 24 -6.72 6.36 -3.66
CA GLY A 24 -5.94 7.46 -3.07
C GLY A 24 -4.80 7.00 -2.15
N ILE A 25 -4.42 5.71 -2.21
CA ILE A 25 -3.34 5.13 -1.40
C ILE A 25 -2.01 5.34 -2.11
N GLU A 26 -1.03 5.87 -1.39
CA GLU A 26 0.33 6.03 -1.89
C GLU A 26 1.04 4.67 -1.98
N VAL A 27 1.77 4.45 -3.07
CA VAL A 27 2.50 3.20 -3.30
C VAL A 27 3.96 3.51 -3.58
N VAL A 28 4.84 2.94 -2.76
CA VAL A 28 6.30 3.03 -2.89
C VAL A 28 6.93 1.64 -2.80
N ALA A 29 8.14 1.49 -3.33
CA ALA A 29 8.89 0.23 -3.27
C ALA A 29 10.33 0.45 -2.78
N LEU A 30 10.91 -0.56 -2.13
CA LEU A 30 12.33 -0.55 -1.76
C LEU A 30 13.22 -0.94 -2.94
N ALA A 31 12.71 -1.82 -3.80
CA ALA A 31 13.29 -2.17 -5.09
C ALA A 31 13.01 -1.09 -6.15
N GLU A 32 13.77 -1.14 -7.24
CA GLU A 32 13.57 -0.28 -8.40
C GLU A 32 12.52 -0.89 -9.34
N CYS A 33 11.37 -0.24 -9.45
CA CYS A 33 10.19 -0.81 -10.10
C CYS A 33 9.56 0.19 -11.08
N PRO A 34 9.24 -0.23 -12.31
CA PRO A 34 8.60 0.65 -13.29
C PRO A 34 7.30 1.26 -12.75
N GLY A 35 7.17 2.58 -12.83
CA GLY A 35 5.95 3.30 -12.45
C GLY A 35 5.67 3.38 -10.94
N VAL A 36 6.60 2.95 -10.08
CA VAL A 36 6.51 3.02 -8.62
C VAL A 36 7.71 3.81 -8.07
N GLN A 37 7.45 4.72 -7.15
CA GLN A 37 8.52 5.50 -6.53
C GLN A 37 9.39 4.59 -5.67
N ARG A 38 10.69 4.58 -5.95
CA ARG A 38 11.70 3.91 -5.12
C ARG A 38 11.99 4.74 -3.86
N VAL A 39 12.04 4.07 -2.71
CA VAL A 39 12.38 4.68 -1.42
C VAL A 39 13.47 3.85 -0.73
N PHE A 40 14.48 4.53 -0.21
CA PHE A 40 15.54 3.87 0.55
C PHE A 40 15.14 3.67 2.01
N LYS A 41 15.59 2.55 2.60
CA LYS A 41 15.27 2.18 4.00
C LYS A 41 15.55 3.30 5.01
N TYR A 42 16.60 4.10 4.81
CA TYR A 42 16.96 5.21 5.72
C TYR A 42 15.99 6.40 5.67
N ARG A 43 15.19 6.57 4.61
CA ARG A 43 14.17 7.64 4.49
C ARG A 43 12.77 7.21 4.92
N LEU A 44 12.57 5.93 5.26
CA LEU A 44 11.22 5.41 5.53
C LEU A 44 10.52 6.13 6.68
N ARG A 45 11.26 6.61 7.69
CA ARG A 45 10.69 7.40 8.78
C ARG A 45 10.04 8.71 8.31
N GLU A 46 10.61 9.36 7.30
CA GLU A 46 10.04 10.57 6.69
C GLU A 46 8.79 10.22 5.88
N VAL A 47 8.86 9.12 5.11
CA VAL A 47 7.75 8.64 4.27
C VAL A 47 6.51 8.29 5.08
N ILE A 48 6.67 7.65 6.25
CA ILE A 48 5.53 7.21 7.08
C ILE A 48 5.03 8.29 8.05
N ARG A 49 5.71 9.44 8.15
CA ARG A 49 5.37 10.46 9.15
C ARG A 49 3.96 11.00 8.92
N GLY A 50 3.08 10.81 9.92
CA GLY A 50 1.69 11.26 9.85
C GLY A 50 0.80 10.41 8.92
N LYS A 51 1.29 9.24 8.47
CA LYS A 51 0.58 8.33 7.57
C LYS A 51 0.23 7.02 8.27
N ILE A 52 -0.84 6.38 7.82
CA ILE A 52 -1.08 4.96 8.10
C ILE A 52 -0.22 4.17 7.12
N ALA A 53 0.81 3.48 7.61
CA ALA A 53 1.76 2.77 6.77
C ALA A 53 1.61 1.25 6.88
N VAL A 54 1.69 0.58 5.74
CA VAL A 54 1.71 -0.88 5.63
C VAL A 54 2.97 -1.28 4.87
N VAL A 55 3.82 -2.11 5.48
CA VAL A 55 4.97 -2.71 4.79
C VAL A 55 4.55 -4.07 4.24
N VAL A 56 4.77 -4.26 2.94
CA VAL A 56 4.37 -5.46 2.21
C VAL A 56 5.58 -6.34 1.92
N GLY A 57 5.56 -7.58 2.40
CA GLY A 57 6.59 -8.58 2.11
C GLY A 57 7.89 -8.46 2.93
N GLU A 58 7.98 -7.53 3.89
CA GLU A 58 9.14 -7.43 4.79
C GLU A 58 8.73 -7.23 6.27
N LYS A 59 8.35 -8.33 6.93
CA LYS A 59 7.80 -8.33 8.31
C LYS A 59 8.72 -7.68 9.35
N GLU A 60 10.02 -8.00 9.32
CA GLU A 60 10.98 -7.42 10.25
C GLU A 60 11.11 -5.91 10.08
N LEU A 61 11.04 -5.42 8.83
CA LEU A 61 11.06 -3.98 8.58
C LEU A 61 9.82 -3.30 9.17
N ALA A 62 8.64 -3.90 9.00
CA ALA A 62 7.40 -3.40 9.60
C ALA A 62 7.50 -3.27 11.12
N GLN A 63 8.02 -4.33 11.78
CA GLN A 63 8.23 -4.36 13.23
C GLN A 63 9.19 -3.27 13.70
N ARG A 64 10.34 -3.11 13.03
CA ARG A 64 11.32 -2.06 13.37
C ARG A 64 10.77 -0.64 13.19
N LEU A 65 9.86 -0.45 12.25
CA LEU A 65 9.21 0.84 12.01
C LEU A 65 7.99 1.07 12.90
N GLY A 66 7.50 0.03 13.60
CA GLY A 66 6.27 0.11 14.39
C GLY A 66 5.02 0.33 13.54
N VAL A 67 4.98 -0.25 12.33
CA VAL A 67 3.88 -0.09 11.37
C VAL A 67 3.25 -1.43 11.02
N ALA A 68 2.12 -1.42 10.32
CA ALA A 68 1.43 -2.64 9.93
C ALA A 68 2.26 -3.46 8.92
N TYR A 69 2.09 -4.77 8.97
CA TYR A 69 2.66 -5.71 8.00
C TYR A 69 1.53 -6.36 7.20
N ALA A 70 1.78 -6.59 5.92
CA ALA A 70 0.99 -7.50 5.09
C ALA A 70 1.91 -8.37 4.22
N SER A 71 1.49 -9.60 3.95
CA SER A 71 2.01 -10.40 2.86
C SER A 71 1.43 -9.90 1.52
N TYR A 72 2.08 -10.29 0.41
CA TYR A 72 1.53 -9.99 -0.93
C TYR A 72 0.13 -10.59 -1.11
N GLN A 73 -0.09 -11.80 -0.62
CA GLN A 73 -1.38 -12.49 -0.70
C GLN A 73 -2.48 -11.71 0.05
N GLU A 74 -2.20 -11.23 1.26
CA GLU A 74 -3.16 -10.42 2.01
C GLU A 74 -3.51 -9.11 1.29
N VAL A 75 -2.54 -8.49 0.59
CA VAL A 75 -2.82 -7.31 -0.24
C VAL A 75 -3.71 -7.68 -1.43
N GLU A 76 -3.46 -8.81 -2.10
CA GLU A 76 -4.31 -9.26 -3.21
C GLU A 76 -5.74 -9.57 -2.76
N ASP A 77 -5.90 -10.25 -1.63
CA ASP A 77 -7.21 -10.56 -1.06
C ASP A 77 -7.94 -9.28 -0.61
N PHE A 78 -7.24 -8.32 -0.02
CA PHE A 78 -7.79 -7.00 0.30
C PHE A 78 -8.26 -6.26 -0.96
N LEU A 79 -7.47 -6.24 -2.02
CA LEU A 79 -7.86 -5.61 -3.28
C LEU A 79 -9.06 -6.31 -3.92
N ARG A 80 -9.13 -7.64 -3.85
CA ARG A 80 -10.29 -8.41 -4.33
C ARG A 80 -11.55 -8.09 -3.53
N TYR A 81 -11.42 -7.91 -2.21
CA TYR A 81 -12.51 -7.45 -1.35
C TYR A 81 -13.00 -6.06 -1.75
N LEU A 82 -12.09 -5.10 -1.97
CA LEU A 82 -12.44 -3.75 -2.40
C LEU A 82 -13.23 -3.74 -3.72
N ASP A 83 -12.84 -4.57 -4.69
CA ASP A 83 -13.55 -4.65 -5.98
C ASP A 83 -14.98 -5.18 -5.84
N ARG A 84 -15.22 -6.11 -4.91
CA ARG A 84 -16.51 -6.79 -4.74
C ARG A 84 -17.47 -5.99 -3.88
N GLU A 85 -16.99 -5.51 -2.74
CA GLU A 85 -17.84 -5.01 -1.66
C GLU A 85 -17.87 -3.48 -1.59
N VAL A 86 -16.88 -2.81 -2.22
CA VAL A 86 -16.60 -1.38 -1.99
C VAL A 86 -16.57 -0.59 -3.30
N SER A 87 -16.76 -1.23 -4.46
CA SER A 87 -16.79 -0.54 -5.76
C SER A 87 -17.73 0.68 -5.72
N PRO A 88 -17.33 1.87 -6.22
CA PRO A 88 -18.20 3.05 -6.26
C PRO A 88 -19.53 2.82 -6.98
N ALA A 89 -19.60 1.83 -7.87
CA ALA A 89 -20.85 1.38 -8.49
C ALA A 89 -21.81 0.65 -7.53
N TYR A 90 -21.33 0.26 -6.34
CA TYR A 90 -21.98 -0.55 -5.33
C TYR A 90 -22.00 0.13 -3.94
N MET A 91 -21.86 1.45 -3.90
CA MET A 91 -22.05 2.25 -2.67
C MET A 91 -23.29 3.16 -2.79
N PRO A 92 -24.52 2.62 -2.68
CA PRO A 92 -25.76 3.39 -2.82
C PRO A 92 -25.97 4.45 -1.73
N TYR A 93 -25.15 4.46 -0.67
CA TYR A 93 -25.25 5.35 0.49
C TYR A 93 -24.26 6.55 0.46
N LEU A 94 -23.50 6.72 -0.62
CA LEU A 94 -22.66 7.89 -0.86
C LEU A 94 -23.26 8.89 -1.87
N GLN A 95 -24.55 8.75 -2.18
CA GLN A 95 -25.33 9.70 -3.00
C GLN A 95 -26.10 10.68 -2.12
#